data_AF-A0A8H5SIE2-F1
#
_entry.id   AF-A0A8H5SIE2-F1
#
_cell.length_a   1.000
_cell.length_b   1.000
_cell.length_c   1.000
_cell.angle_alpha   90.00
_cell.angle_beta   90.00
_cell.angle_gamma   90.00
#
_symmetry.space_group_name_H-M   'P 1'
#
loop_
_entity.id
_entity.type
_entity.pdbx_description
1 polymer ?
#
loop_
_entity_poly.entity_id
_entity_poly.type
_entity_poly.pdbx_seq_one_letter_code
_entity_poly.pdbx_strand_id
1 'polypeptide(L)'
;MSSALTTPVFILPLALYKEQTPSAVVIAANPTATTIQLYCPDEVSAACESSGYNNSIVVGPWASKTVPAGAASTGVFHWMLALNDLGGASSVECLVSSGTPQICTTMALPKETGEDGITDVATGFGSITKEFELKFGTLPIVITKGQELLERASQATTTEDPSAAQATGSETKATSAEATATSASTDAAAPKETNGAGSSAVRQTQEALAWRGRQATMRQQQQNMPPTVVQIVLAQAKRQFGELQRMTPEQRRAGNRMGASYDDIPITEPSDLMLFNGFAASQPDFVQFGKACRDGDTSTVESIVTSQSRTPAFLHEGLFNALGSGKVDVTRYLLDSGAPITRITPSWALAAPIDQQKPLFELLLQHSWTVNTPGFYGAVLLPSVIRAGNDDLLDWFLENGADPNLGKQQENRDRFGGSETNSCEALEIAAEIGTAEMVQKLLNAGAQIDNGAPLYYAAGAYPPGSNPHAGVVTPSKGFDEARIPVMELLVKNGAQVNDKLNSRHMTAQYPIVNAVMAGAIERVKWLLSQGADPDMKGQFGSAREYAGKLSSDEMKRVLQVL
;
A
#
# COMPACT_ATOMS: atom_id res chain seq x y z
N MET A 1 13.81 -26.54 -8.68
CA MET A 1 12.98 -26.18 -9.85
C MET A 1 11.55 -26.52 -9.50
N SER A 2 10.72 -25.53 -9.16
CA SER A 2 9.29 -25.76 -8.94
C SER A 2 8.65 -25.90 -10.32
N SER A 3 8.01 -27.04 -10.58
CA SER A 3 7.30 -27.30 -11.84
C SER A 3 6.08 -26.38 -11.95
N ALA A 4 5.90 -25.73 -13.10
CA ALA A 4 4.73 -24.89 -13.35
C ALA A 4 3.43 -25.71 -13.23
N LEU A 5 2.42 -25.16 -12.55
CA LEU A 5 1.13 -25.82 -12.32
C LEU A 5 0.07 -25.19 -13.23
N THR A 6 -0.46 -25.98 -14.17
CA THR A 6 -1.60 -25.54 -14.99
C THR A 6 -2.90 -25.88 -14.28
N THR A 7 -3.72 -24.88 -13.98
CA THR A 7 -5.01 -25.08 -13.29
C THR A 7 -6.14 -24.28 -13.92
N PRO A 8 -7.36 -24.83 -14.03
CA PRO A 8 -8.53 -24.07 -14.44
C PRO A 8 -8.98 -23.10 -13.35
N VAL A 9 -9.27 -21.86 -13.71
CA VAL A 9 -9.76 -20.84 -12.77
C VAL A 9 -11.05 -20.20 -13.27
N PHE A 10 -11.98 -20.01 -12.34
CA PHE A 10 -13.22 -19.26 -12.55
C PHE A 10 -12.91 -17.78 -12.75
N ILE A 11 -13.29 -17.21 -13.91
CA ILE A 11 -12.96 -15.84 -14.29
C ILE A 11 -13.97 -15.27 -15.28
N LEU A 12 -13.91 -13.96 -15.50
CA LEU A 12 -14.44 -13.27 -16.66
C LEU A 12 -13.38 -13.25 -17.78
N PRO A 13 -13.43 -14.17 -18.77
CA PRO A 13 -12.40 -14.27 -19.79
C PRO A 13 -12.48 -13.07 -20.73
N LEU A 14 -11.44 -12.23 -20.71
CA LEU A 14 -11.20 -11.24 -21.75
C LEU A 14 -10.92 -11.96 -23.07
N ALA A 15 -11.30 -11.35 -24.21
CA ALA A 15 -11.10 -11.94 -25.54
C ALA A 15 -9.64 -12.33 -25.79
N LEU A 16 -8.70 -11.54 -25.28
CA LEU A 16 -7.25 -11.78 -25.34
C LEU A 16 -6.78 -13.09 -24.68
N TYR A 17 -7.52 -13.66 -23.71
CA TYR A 17 -7.15 -14.94 -23.10
C TYR A 17 -7.73 -16.16 -23.80
N LYS A 18 -8.53 -15.97 -24.87
CA LYS A 18 -9.05 -17.08 -25.68
C LYS A 18 -8.02 -17.61 -26.68
N GLU A 19 -6.98 -16.82 -26.99
CA GLU A 19 -5.96 -17.18 -27.99
C GLU A 19 -4.71 -17.80 -27.35
N GLN A 20 -4.34 -17.42 -26.13
CA GLN A 20 -3.22 -18.00 -25.38
C GLN A 20 -3.48 -18.10 -23.87
N THR A 21 -3.01 -19.19 -23.26
CA THR A 21 -3.10 -19.45 -21.81
C THR A 21 -2.22 -18.47 -21.03
N PRO A 22 -2.77 -17.67 -20.11
CA PRO A 22 -1.98 -16.68 -19.37
C PRO A 22 -1.09 -17.33 -18.30
N SER A 23 0.03 -16.66 -18.01
CA SER A 23 0.88 -16.98 -16.86
C SER A 23 0.33 -16.31 -15.60
N ALA A 24 0.56 -16.92 -14.44
CA ALA A 24 -0.03 -16.49 -13.19
C ALA A 24 0.96 -16.57 -12.02
N VAL A 25 0.82 -15.64 -11.08
CA VAL A 25 1.53 -15.65 -9.79
C VAL A 25 0.49 -15.67 -8.67
N VAL A 26 0.63 -16.60 -7.74
CA VAL A 26 -0.17 -16.62 -6.51
C VAL A 26 0.44 -15.62 -5.54
N ILE A 27 -0.31 -14.59 -5.17
CA ILE A 27 0.17 -13.53 -4.26
C ILE A 27 -0.34 -13.72 -2.83
N ALA A 28 -1.44 -14.45 -2.66
CA ALA A 28 -1.95 -14.89 -1.36
C ALA A 28 -2.81 -16.15 -1.53
N ALA A 29 -2.79 -17.04 -0.55
CA ALA A 29 -3.67 -18.20 -0.50
C ALA A 29 -4.04 -18.53 0.95
N ASN A 30 -5.32 -18.86 1.17
CA ASN A 30 -5.82 -19.39 2.43
C ASN A 30 -6.89 -20.47 2.12
N PRO A 31 -7.41 -21.21 3.12
CA PRO A 31 -8.38 -22.29 2.88
C PRO A 31 -9.67 -21.87 2.17
N THR A 32 -10.00 -20.58 2.17
CA THR A 32 -11.28 -20.04 1.66
C THR A 32 -11.17 -19.33 0.30
N ALA A 33 -9.99 -18.79 -0.03
CA ALA A 33 -9.73 -18.10 -1.30
C ALA A 33 -8.23 -17.98 -1.62
N THR A 34 -7.95 -17.87 -2.92
CA THR A 34 -6.64 -17.63 -3.50
C THR A 34 -6.67 -16.34 -4.29
N THR A 35 -5.70 -15.47 -4.07
CA THR A 35 -5.48 -14.26 -4.88
C THR A 35 -4.40 -14.53 -5.91
N ILE A 36 -4.75 -14.32 -7.19
CA ILE A 36 -3.94 -14.65 -8.34
C ILE A 36 -3.77 -13.40 -9.19
N GLN A 37 -2.53 -13.08 -9.53
CA GLN A 37 -2.22 -12.06 -10.53
C GLN A 37 -1.96 -12.73 -11.87
N LEU A 38 -2.65 -12.28 -12.92
CA LEU A 38 -2.53 -12.80 -14.28
C LEU A 38 -1.66 -11.88 -15.13
N TYR A 39 -0.80 -12.51 -15.94
CA TYR A 39 0.07 -11.86 -16.90
C TYR A 39 -0.22 -12.37 -18.30
N CYS A 40 -0.10 -11.49 -19.30
CA CYS A 40 -0.11 -11.92 -20.69
C CYS A 40 1.12 -12.78 -20.99
N PRO A 41 0.97 -13.83 -21.81
CA PRO A 41 2.12 -14.58 -22.32
C PRO A 41 2.96 -13.71 -23.26
N ASP A 42 4.28 -13.87 -23.18
CA ASP A 42 5.32 -12.96 -23.69
C ASP A 42 5.30 -12.69 -25.22
N GLU A 43 4.45 -13.37 -25.99
CA GLU A 43 4.49 -13.33 -27.47
C GLU A 43 3.30 -12.61 -28.14
N VAL A 44 2.32 -12.06 -27.41
CA VAL A 44 1.13 -11.45 -28.02
C VAL A 44 1.09 -9.93 -27.84
N SER A 45 1.82 -9.28 -28.74
CA SER A 45 1.76 -7.86 -29.14
C SER A 45 2.45 -6.83 -28.23
N ALA A 46 3.18 -5.91 -28.88
CA ALA A 46 3.78 -4.70 -28.29
C ALA A 46 2.77 -3.80 -27.55
N ALA A 47 1.46 -4.03 -27.73
CA ALA A 47 0.38 -3.37 -26.99
C ALA A 47 0.24 -3.87 -25.55
N CYS A 48 0.83 -5.01 -25.18
CA CYS A 48 0.85 -5.56 -23.82
C CYS A 48 2.13 -5.23 -23.05
N GLU A 49 3.28 -5.11 -23.73
CA GLU A 49 4.57 -4.74 -23.11
C GLU A 49 4.62 -3.27 -22.67
N SER A 50 3.85 -2.40 -23.34
CA SER A 50 3.84 -0.95 -23.08
C SER A 50 2.93 -0.53 -21.91
N SER A 51 1.93 -1.35 -21.55
CA SER A 51 0.71 -0.86 -20.91
C SER A 51 0.42 -1.36 -19.50
N GLY A 52 1.36 -2.08 -18.89
CA GLY A 52 1.40 -2.31 -17.44
C GLY A 52 0.06 -2.78 -16.86
N TYR A 53 -0.60 -3.77 -17.44
CA TYR A 53 -1.89 -4.21 -16.92
C TYR A 53 -1.76 -4.84 -15.53
N ASN A 54 -2.54 -4.37 -14.56
CA ASN A 54 -2.70 -5.06 -13.28
C ASN A 54 -4.03 -5.84 -13.32
N ASN A 55 -3.95 -7.14 -13.61
CA ASN A 55 -5.10 -8.04 -13.63
C ASN A 55 -5.02 -9.00 -12.44
N SER A 56 -5.90 -8.81 -11.46
CA SER A 56 -5.95 -9.64 -10.25
C SER A 56 -7.31 -10.25 -10.05
N ILE A 57 -7.34 -11.52 -9.65
CA ILE A 57 -8.55 -12.25 -9.29
C ILE A 57 -8.44 -12.83 -7.88
N VAL A 58 -9.55 -12.84 -7.16
CA VAL A 58 -9.74 -13.59 -5.91
C VAL A 58 -10.77 -14.67 -6.18
N VAL A 59 -10.37 -15.92 -5.99
CA VAL A 59 -11.19 -17.09 -6.31
C VAL A 59 -11.05 -18.15 -5.21
N GLY A 60 -12.17 -18.71 -4.77
CA GLY A 60 -12.19 -19.77 -3.75
C GLY A 60 -12.92 -21.03 -4.21
N PRO A 61 -13.02 -22.06 -3.36
CA PRO A 61 -13.67 -23.34 -3.68
C PRO A 61 -15.15 -23.17 -4.10
N TRP A 62 -15.83 -22.18 -3.54
CA TRP A 62 -17.20 -21.77 -3.87
C TRP A 62 -17.40 -21.36 -5.34
N ALA A 63 -16.32 -21.08 -6.07
CA ALA A 63 -16.38 -20.75 -7.50
C ALA A 63 -16.50 -22.01 -8.40
N SER A 64 -16.36 -23.21 -7.83
CA SER A 64 -16.60 -24.48 -8.51
C SER A 64 -18.08 -24.85 -8.49
N LYS A 65 -18.60 -25.42 -9.59
CA LYS A 65 -19.92 -26.07 -9.61
C LYS A 65 -20.01 -27.27 -8.66
N THR A 66 -18.87 -27.90 -8.43
CA THR A 66 -18.73 -29.05 -7.53
C THR A 66 -17.78 -28.65 -6.41
N VAL A 67 -18.32 -28.15 -5.30
CA VAL A 67 -17.55 -27.67 -4.15
C VAL A 67 -17.05 -28.88 -3.33
N PRO A 68 -15.75 -28.94 -2.96
CA PRO A 68 -15.24 -30.01 -2.11
C PRO A 68 -15.98 -30.12 -0.77
N ALA A 69 -16.14 -31.34 -0.25
CA ALA A 69 -16.77 -31.57 1.04
C ALA A 69 -16.01 -30.85 2.16
N GLY A 70 -16.71 -30.04 2.97
CA GLY A 70 -16.12 -29.24 4.04
C GLY A 70 -15.65 -27.84 3.62
N ALA A 71 -15.64 -27.52 2.32
CA ALA A 71 -15.33 -26.17 1.85
C ALA A 71 -16.57 -25.26 1.79
N ALA A 72 -16.36 -23.95 1.94
CA ALA A 72 -17.45 -22.98 1.83
C ALA A 72 -18.10 -23.06 0.43
N SER A 73 -19.43 -23.16 0.40
CA SER A 73 -20.22 -23.20 -0.84
C SER A 73 -20.56 -21.81 -1.39
N THR A 74 -20.28 -20.75 -0.61
CA THR A 74 -20.48 -19.35 -0.99
C THR A 74 -19.23 -18.53 -0.71
N GLY A 75 -19.01 -17.48 -1.50
CA GLY A 75 -17.95 -16.51 -1.26
C GLY A 75 -17.91 -15.40 -2.32
N VAL A 76 -16.98 -14.46 -2.16
CA VAL A 76 -16.92 -13.26 -3.00
C VAL A 76 -15.81 -13.41 -4.04
N PHE A 77 -16.22 -13.39 -5.31
CA PHE A 77 -15.33 -13.23 -6.44
C PHE A 77 -14.99 -11.77 -6.61
N HIS A 78 -13.70 -11.46 -6.62
CA HIS A 78 -13.22 -10.14 -7.00
C HIS A 78 -12.36 -10.29 -8.25
N TRP A 79 -12.62 -9.45 -9.25
CA TRP A 79 -11.76 -9.24 -10.40
C TRP A 79 -11.44 -7.76 -10.53
N MET A 80 -10.18 -7.43 -10.75
CA MET A 80 -9.72 -6.07 -11.01
C MET A 80 -8.85 -6.07 -12.26
N LEU A 81 -9.11 -5.10 -13.13
CA LEU A 81 -8.32 -4.83 -14.32
C LEU A 81 -7.97 -3.33 -14.33
N ALA A 82 -6.70 -3.02 -14.11
CA ALA A 82 -6.18 -1.66 -14.31
C ALA A 82 -5.40 -1.58 -15.62
N LEU A 83 -5.77 -0.64 -16.48
CA LEU A 83 -5.08 -0.35 -17.75
C LEU A 83 -4.16 0.86 -17.54
N ASN A 84 -2.88 0.64 -17.25
CA ASN A 84 -1.96 1.72 -16.84
C ASN A 84 -1.73 2.77 -17.95
N ASP A 85 -1.87 2.42 -19.23
CA ASP A 85 -1.72 3.36 -20.36
C ASP A 85 -3.01 4.04 -20.82
N LEU A 86 -4.17 3.48 -20.48
CA LEU A 86 -5.48 3.98 -20.92
C LEU A 86 -6.20 4.79 -19.82
N GLY A 87 -5.64 4.83 -18.61
CA GLY A 87 -6.12 5.67 -17.51
C GLY A 87 -7.48 5.22 -16.94
N GLY A 88 -7.86 3.95 -17.14
CA GLY A 88 -9.09 3.38 -16.64
C GLY A 88 -8.87 2.12 -15.82
N ALA A 89 -9.70 1.94 -14.80
CA ALA A 89 -9.74 0.73 -14.00
C ALA A 89 -11.16 0.20 -13.95
N SER A 90 -11.29 -1.12 -14.14
CA SER A 90 -12.56 -1.81 -14.00
C SER A 90 -12.44 -2.87 -12.91
N SER A 91 -13.45 -2.98 -12.07
CA SER A 91 -13.57 -4.07 -11.11
C SER A 91 -14.94 -4.71 -11.22
N VAL A 92 -14.98 -6.00 -10.92
CA VAL A 92 -16.20 -6.78 -10.78
C VAL A 92 -16.12 -7.53 -9.47
N GLU A 93 -17.11 -7.33 -8.63
CA GLU A 93 -17.30 -8.10 -7.42
C GLU A 93 -18.60 -8.87 -7.53
N CYS A 94 -18.58 -10.16 -7.21
CA CYS A 94 -19.75 -11.02 -7.25
C CYS A 94 -19.82 -11.90 -6.03
N LEU A 95 -20.99 -11.97 -5.39
CA LEU A 95 -21.32 -13.09 -4.52
C LEU A 95 -21.55 -14.33 -5.41
N VAL A 96 -20.79 -15.39 -5.19
CA VAL A 96 -20.87 -16.63 -5.95
C VAL A 96 -21.26 -17.76 -5.01
N SER A 97 -22.23 -18.57 -5.45
CA SER A 97 -22.69 -19.78 -4.77
C SER A 97 -22.49 -20.97 -5.70
N SER A 98 -21.64 -21.93 -5.34
CA SER A 98 -21.34 -23.14 -6.10
C SER A 98 -21.15 -22.88 -7.61
N GLY A 99 -20.23 -21.97 -7.94
CA GLY A 99 -19.88 -21.58 -9.31
C GLY A 99 -20.95 -20.77 -10.04
N THR A 100 -21.99 -20.33 -9.33
CA THR A 100 -23.08 -19.49 -9.88
C THR A 100 -23.05 -18.11 -9.23
N PRO A 101 -22.65 -17.06 -9.97
CA PRO A 101 -22.77 -15.68 -9.50
C PRO A 101 -24.22 -15.30 -9.23
N GLN A 102 -24.45 -14.59 -8.14
CA GLN A 102 -25.78 -14.19 -7.66
C GLN A 102 -25.97 -12.69 -7.86
N ILE A 103 -25.30 -11.90 -7.02
CA ILE A 103 -25.33 -10.44 -7.05
C ILE A 103 -23.93 -10.00 -7.42
N CYS A 104 -23.84 -9.18 -8.45
CA CYS A 104 -22.59 -8.63 -8.92
C CYS A 104 -22.70 -7.11 -8.98
N THR A 105 -21.59 -6.46 -8.66
CA THR A 105 -21.36 -5.03 -8.77
C THR A 105 -20.17 -4.83 -9.68
N THR A 106 -20.31 -3.93 -10.65
CA THR A 106 -19.19 -3.53 -11.50
C THR A 106 -18.90 -2.06 -11.30
N MET A 107 -17.63 -1.72 -11.36
CA MET A 107 -17.18 -0.33 -11.40
C MET A 107 -16.26 -0.18 -12.59
N ALA A 108 -16.48 0.85 -13.39
CA ALA A 108 -15.56 1.26 -14.45
C ALA A 108 -15.23 2.74 -14.25
N LEU A 109 -13.94 3.06 -14.22
CA LEU A 109 -13.43 4.43 -14.17
C LEU A 109 -12.93 4.81 -15.57
N PRO A 110 -13.59 5.73 -16.30
CA PRO A 110 -13.05 6.25 -17.55
C PRO A 110 -12.07 7.42 -17.32
N LYS A 111 -11.27 7.68 -18.35
CA LYS A 111 -10.35 8.81 -18.46
C LYS A 111 -11.11 10.14 -18.37
N GLU A 112 -10.68 11.01 -17.46
CA GLU A 112 -11.20 12.36 -17.19
C GLU A 112 -11.89 13.05 -18.38
N THR A 113 -13.21 13.21 -18.30
CA THR A 113 -13.86 14.47 -18.69
C THR A 113 -14.18 15.21 -17.39
N GLY A 114 -13.98 16.51 -17.34
CA GLY A 114 -14.20 17.35 -16.15
C GLY A 114 -15.67 17.50 -15.71
N GLU A 115 -16.41 16.39 -15.68
CA GLU A 115 -17.72 16.24 -15.05
C GLU A 115 -17.64 15.05 -14.08
N ASP A 116 -18.25 15.21 -12.91
CA ASP A 116 -18.41 14.17 -11.90
C ASP A 116 -18.94 12.85 -12.51
N GLY A 117 -18.34 11.70 -12.16
CA GLY A 117 -19.04 10.43 -12.35
C GLY A 117 -18.19 9.17 -12.38
N ILE A 118 -18.50 8.22 -11.49
CA ILE A 118 -18.49 6.80 -11.87
C ILE A 118 -19.51 6.69 -13.00
N THR A 119 -19.09 6.31 -14.21
CA THR A 119 -19.99 6.39 -15.38
C THR A 119 -21.02 5.27 -15.45
N ASP A 120 -20.80 4.13 -14.81
CA ASP A 120 -21.84 3.11 -14.64
C ASP A 120 -21.56 2.18 -13.45
N VAL A 121 -22.52 2.11 -12.52
CA VAL A 121 -22.59 1.06 -11.49
C VAL A 121 -23.80 0.22 -11.82
N ALA A 122 -23.58 -0.90 -12.52
CA ALA A 122 -24.63 -1.88 -12.75
C ALA A 122 -24.71 -2.82 -11.55
N THR A 123 -25.87 -2.84 -10.88
CA THR A 123 -26.21 -3.86 -9.88
C THR A 123 -27.17 -4.88 -10.49
N GLY A 124 -26.73 -6.14 -10.56
CA GLY A 124 -27.56 -7.25 -11.04
C GLY A 124 -26.92 -8.04 -12.19
N PHE A 125 -26.94 -9.37 -12.06
CA PHE A 125 -26.28 -10.31 -12.98
C PHE A 125 -26.71 -10.15 -14.45
N GLY A 126 -27.98 -9.78 -14.69
CA GLY A 126 -28.54 -9.58 -16.03
C GLY A 126 -28.11 -8.30 -16.74
N SER A 127 -27.75 -7.24 -16.00
CA SER A 127 -27.30 -5.96 -16.57
C SER A 127 -25.83 -6.04 -16.98
N ILE A 128 -25.01 -6.72 -16.18
CA ILE A 128 -23.55 -6.85 -16.35
C ILE A 128 -23.16 -7.70 -17.56
N THR A 129 -23.93 -8.76 -17.83
CA THR A 129 -23.69 -9.67 -18.96
C THR A 129 -24.09 -9.07 -20.31
N LYS A 130 -24.92 -8.02 -20.31
CA LYS A 130 -25.49 -7.40 -21.52
C LYS A 130 -24.73 -6.14 -21.96
N GLU A 131 -24.16 -5.40 -21.01
CA GLU A 131 -23.47 -4.12 -21.24
C GLU A 131 -21.97 -4.29 -21.55
N PHE A 132 -21.34 -5.35 -21.03
CA PHE A 132 -19.91 -5.65 -21.27
C PHE A 132 -19.66 -6.93 -22.09
N GLU A 133 -20.70 -7.65 -22.53
CA GLU A 133 -20.61 -8.99 -23.15
C GLU A 133 -19.79 -10.03 -22.34
N LEU A 134 -19.60 -9.82 -21.04
CA LEU A 134 -18.77 -10.66 -20.18
C LEU A 134 -19.57 -11.88 -19.68
N LYS A 135 -19.12 -13.10 -20.01
CA LYS A 135 -19.68 -14.36 -19.50
C LYS A 135 -18.68 -15.05 -18.59
N PHE A 136 -19.07 -15.33 -17.34
CA PHE A 136 -18.26 -16.16 -16.45
C PHE A 136 -17.96 -17.51 -17.09
N GLY A 137 -16.68 -17.89 -17.03
CA GLY A 137 -16.17 -19.12 -17.59
C GLY A 137 -15.02 -19.67 -16.77
N THR A 138 -14.44 -20.74 -17.29
CA THR A 138 -13.26 -21.36 -16.70
C THR A 138 -12.12 -21.22 -17.69
N LEU A 139 -11.01 -20.61 -17.24
CA LEU A 139 -9.82 -20.36 -18.05
C LEU A 139 -8.65 -21.16 -17.48
N PRO A 140 -7.92 -21.96 -18.29
CA PRO A 140 -6.67 -22.53 -17.84
C PRO A 140 -5.64 -21.42 -17.64
N ILE A 141 -4.89 -21.48 -16.54
CA ILE A 141 -3.77 -20.56 -16.26
C ILE A 141 -2.52 -21.37 -15.90
N VAL A 142 -1.33 -20.83 -16.16
CA VAL A 142 -0.05 -21.45 -15.79
C VAL A 142 0.55 -20.73 -14.60
N ILE A 143 0.51 -21.35 -13.41
CA ILE A 143 1.10 -20.79 -12.20
C ILE A 143 2.62 -20.98 -12.25
N THR A 144 3.35 -19.88 -12.31
CA THR A 144 4.81 -19.84 -12.41
C THR A 144 5.50 -19.53 -11.08
N LYS A 145 4.80 -18.88 -10.13
CA LYS A 145 5.31 -18.58 -8.76
C LYS A 145 4.18 -18.63 -7.72
N GLY A 146 4.54 -18.84 -6.45
CA GLY A 146 3.62 -18.82 -5.30
C GLY A 146 2.93 -20.16 -5.02
N GLN A 147 3.42 -21.27 -5.60
CA GLN A 147 2.87 -22.61 -5.37
C GLN A 147 2.99 -23.04 -3.89
N GLU A 148 4.03 -22.59 -3.19
CA GLU A 148 4.25 -22.82 -1.76
C GLU A 148 3.15 -22.21 -0.87
N LEU A 149 2.47 -21.15 -1.33
CA LEU A 149 1.34 -20.55 -0.63
C LEU A 149 0.11 -21.45 -0.72
N LEU A 150 -0.10 -22.12 -1.85
CA LEU A 150 -1.18 -23.08 -2.04
C LEU A 150 -0.96 -24.32 -1.15
N GLU A 151 0.27 -24.82 -1.09
CA GLU A 151 0.64 -25.95 -0.23
C GLU A 151 0.39 -25.62 1.25
N ARG A 152 0.83 -24.45 1.72
CA ARG A 152 0.59 -23.99 3.09
C ARG A 152 -0.91 -23.85 3.40
N ALA A 153 -1.68 -23.29 2.48
CA ALA A 153 -3.13 -23.15 2.64
C ALA A 153 -3.83 -24.51 2.77
N SER A 154 -3.40 -25.52 2.01
CA SER A 154 -3.96 -26.88 2.09
C SER A 154 -3.63 -27.62 3.39
N GLN A 155 -2.44 -27.39 3.98
CA GLN A 155 -2.03 -28.00 5.25
C GLN A 155 -2.73 -27.39 6.46
N ALA A 156 -3.11 -26.11 6.38
CA ALA A 156 -3.90 -25.45 7.41
C ALA A 156 -5.29 -26.10 7.60
N THR A 157 -5.83 -26.73 6.55
CA THR A 157 -7.09 -27.50 6.62
C THR A 157 -6.97 -28.88 7.26
N THR A 158 -5.76 -29.45 7.39
CA THR A 158 -5.56 -30.83 7.92
C THR A 158 -5.14 -30.87 9.39
N THR A 159 -5.04 -29.74 10.08
CA THR A 159 -4.50 -29.66 11.45
C THR A 159 -5.50 -29.29 12.55
N GLU A 160 -6.80 -29.26 12.25
CA GLU A 160 -7.85 -29.15 13.28
C GLU A 160 -8.68 -30.44 13.37
N ASP A 161 -8.28 -31.34 14.28
CA ASP A 161 -9.07 -31.93 15.40
C ASP A 161 -8.49 -33.30 15.83
N PRO A 162 -8.21 -33.52 17.14
CA PRO A 162 -8.98 -34.55 17.81
C PRO A 162 -9.41 -34.13 19.22
N SER A 163 -10.49 -33.36 19.31
CA SER A 163 -11.34 -33.25 20.49
C SER A 163 -12.59 -34.14 20.31
N ALA A 164 -12.38 -35.46 20.32
CA ALA A 164 -13.47 -36.43 20.52
C ALA A 164 -12.95 -37.78 21.03
N ALA A 165 -12.44 -37.83 22.26
CA ALA A 165 -12.49 -39.02 23.11
C ALA A 165 -12.00 -38.69 24.54
N GLN A 166 -12.92 -38.39 25.44
CA GLN A 166 -12.75 -38.70 26.86
C GLN A 166 -13.80 -39.72 27.26
N ALA A 167 -13.36 -40.97 27.42
CA ALA A 167 -13.90 -41.86 28.42
C ALA A 167 -12.78 -42.78 28.91
N THR A 168 -12.62 -42.78 30.23
CA THR A 168 -11.84 -43.71 31.07
C THR A 168 -10.33 -43.48 31.23
N GLY A 169 -9.95 -43.08 32.44
CA GLY A 169 -9.20 -44.01 33.30
C GLY A 169 -7.72 -43.71 33.54
N SER A 170 -7.45 -43.29 34.78
CA SER A 170 -6.25 -43.59 35.58
C SER A 170 -5.05 -42.63 35.54
N GLU A 171 -4.87 -42.04 36.72
CA GLU A 171 -3.64 -41.57 37.39
C GLU A 171 -2.33 -42.18 36.88
N THR A 172 -1.27 -41.38 36.70
CA THR A 172 -0.16 -41.29 37.68
C THR A 172 0.90 -40.21 37.36
N LYS A 173 1.27 -39.49 38.43
CA LYS A 173 2.60 -39.00 38.84
C LYS A 173 3.49 -38.13 37.92
N ALA A 174 3.77 -36.95 38.49
CA ALA A 174 4.89 -36.06 38.23
C ALA A 174 6.27 -36.71 38.40
N THR A 175 7.27 -36.18 37.67
CA THR A 175 8.60 -35.84 38.22
C THR A 175 9.34 -34.85 37.32
N SER A 176 9.88 -33.85 37.99
CA SER A 176 10.86 -32.82 37.61
C SER A 176 12.24 -33.38 37.18
N ALA A 177 12.97 -32.65 36.33
CA ALA A 177 14.41 -32.40 36.48
C ALA A 177 14.92 -31.35 35.47
N GLU A 178 15.76 -30.43 35.98
CA GLU A 178 16.47 -29.34 35.32
C GLU A 178 17.78 -29.75 34.60
N ALA A 179 18.28 -28.78 33.82
CA ALA A 179 19.68 -28.52 33.39
C ALA A 179 20.21 -29.40 32.24
N THR A 180 20.88 -28.87 31.21
CA THR A 180 22.03 -27.97 31.26
C THR A 180 22.31 -27.35 29.87
N ALA A 181 22.90 -26.15 29.85
CA ALA A 181 23.24 -25.36 28.67
C ALA A 181 24.53 -25.81 27.94
N THR A 182 24.59 -25.58 26.62
CA THR A 182 25.72 -25.18 25.71
C THR A 182 25.25 -25.49 24.27
N SER A 183 25.48 -24.75 23.19
CA SER A 183 26.36 -23.64 22.83
C SER A 183 25.86 -22.99 21.53
N ALA A 184 26.14 -21.69 21.38
CA ALA A 184 26.18 -20.81 20.21
C ALA A 184 25.80 -21.35 18.79
N SER A 185 24.91 -20.60 18.13
CA SER A 185 25.02 -20.25 16.72
C SER A 185 24.23 -18.97 16.45
N THR A 186 24.94 -17.91 16.12
CA THR A 186 24.44 -16.63 15.62
C THR A 186 23.82 -16.84 14.24
N ASP A 187 22.52 -16.56 14.10
CA ASP A 187 21.94 -16.20 12.81
C ASP A 187 20.98 -15.03 13.02
N ALA A 188 21.32 -13.92 12.38
CA ALA A 188 20.58 -12.67 12.39
C ALA A 188 19.17 -12.92 11.83
N ALA A 189 18.16 -12.68 12.67
CA ALA A 189 16.76 -12.74 12.26
C ALA A 189 16.50 -11.70 11.16
N ALA A 190 16.03 -12.17 10.00
CA ALA A 190 15.52 -11.34 8.93
C ALA A 190 14.32 -10.49 9.41
N PRO A 191 14.20 -9.22 9.00
CA PRO A 191 13.09 -8.38 9.41
C PRO A 191 11.77 -8.86 8.80
N LYS A 192 10.74 -8.94 9.64
CA LYS A 192 9.37 -9.30 9.29
C LYS A 192 8.77 -8.22 8.39
N GLU A 193 8.33 -8.60 7.20
CA GLU A 193 7.51 -7.75 6.33
C GLU A 193 6.12 -7.56 6.95
N THR A 194 5.80 -6.33 7.32
CA THR A 194 4.46 -5.88 7.71
C THR A 194 3.76 -5.26 6.50
N ASN A 195 3.00 -6.06 5.76
CA ASN A 195 2.14 -5.58 4.67
C ASN A 195 0.68 -5.46 5.16
N GLY A 196 0.17 -4.24 5.27
CA GLY A 196 -1.26 -3.99 5.52
C GLY A 196 -1.60 -2.52 5.79
N ALA A 197 -2.39 -1.92 4.88
CA ALA A 197 -3.15 -0.67 4.96
C ALA A 197 -2.37 0.68 5.05
N GLY A 198 -2.58 1.55 4.04
CA GLY A 198 -2.22 2.97 4.10
C GLY A 198 -1.96 3.61 2.73
N SER A 199 -3.01 4.00 2.00
CA SER A 199 -2.93 4.31 0.55
C SER A 199 -2.22 5.61 0.12
N SER A 200 -1.56 6.36 1.01
CA SER A 200 -0.72 7.54 0.66
C SER A 200 0.77 7.31 0.91
N ALA A 201 1.19 7.05 2.16
CA ALA A 201 2.58 6.76 2.51
C ALA A 201 3.08 5.41 1.96
N VAL A 202 2.22 4.39 1.92
CA VAL A 202 2.53 3.13 1.23
C VAL A 202 2.67 3.39 -0.26
N ARG A 203 2.03 4.40 -0.84
CA ARG A 203 2.22 4.77 -2.25
C ARG A 203 3.57 5.43 -2.50
N GLN A 204 4.08 6.27 -1.59
CA GLN A 204 5.41 6.89 -1.70
C GLN A 204 6.55 5.89 -1.41
N THR A 205 6.40 5.03 -0.40
CA THR A 205 7.36 3.94 -0.13
C THR A 205 7.24 2.80 -1.14
N GLN A 206 6.05 2.47 -1.64
CA GLN A 206 5.86 1.57 -2.79
C GLN A 206 6.32 2.21 -4.09
N GLU A 207 6.31 3.52 -4.29
CA GLU A 207 6.90 4.16 -5.48
C GLU A 207 8.43 3.97 -5.48
N ALA A 208 9.07 4.13 -4.31
CA ALA A 208 10.49 3.85 -4.11
C ALA A 208 10.82 2.35 -4.26
N LEU A 209 10.01 1.46 -3.70
CA LEU A 209 10.16 -0.01 -3.82
C LEU A 209 9.81 -0.53 -5.22
N ALA A 210 8.77 0.02 -5.86
CA ALA A 210 8.41 -0.27 -7.25
C ALA A 210 9.44 0.29 -8.21
N TRP A 211 10.11 1.40 -7.89
CA TRP A 211 11.29 1.84 -8.64
C TRP A 211 12.45 0.86 -8.48
N ARG A 212 12.74 0.37 -7.27
CA ARG A 212 13.73 -0.71 -7.06
C ARG A 212 13.39 -1.95 -7.87
N GLY A 213 12.11 -2.33 -7.91
CA GLY A 213 11.57 -3.40 -8.75
C GLY A 213 11.78 -3.13 -10.25
N ARG A 214 11.39 -1.95 -10.74
CA ARG A 214 11.58 -1.54 -12.14
C ARG A 214 13.05 -1.53 -12.55
N GLN A 215 13.95 -1.04 -11.70
CA GLN A 215 15.39 -1.04 -11.96
C GLN A 215 15.97 -2.46 -11.96
N ALA A 216 15.52 -3.34 -11.07
CA ALA A 216 15.93 -4.74 -11.04
C ALA A 216 15.47 -5.50 -12.30
N THR A 217 14.22 -5.30 -12.72
CA THR A 217 13.66 -5.90 -13.94
C THR A 217 14.33 -5.35 -15.20
N MET A 218 14.60 -4.04 -15.26
CA MET A 218 15.31 -3.44 -16.41
C MET A 218 16.79 -3.81 -16.47
N ARG A 219 17.47 -4.02 -15.33
CA ARG A 219 18.84 -4.59 -15.29
C ARG A 219 18.91 -5.97 -15.94
N GLN A 220 17.86 -6.78 -15.78
CA GLN A 220 17.80 -8.13 -16.35
C GLN A 220 17.56 -8.09 -17.87
N GLN A 221 16.80 -7.11 -18.38
CA GLN A 221 16.60 -6.88 -19.82
C GLN A 221 17.82 -6.20 -20.50
N GLN A 222 18.60 -5.40 -19.77
CA GLN A 222 19.72 -4.62 -20.31
C GLN A 222 21.01 -5.41 -20.55
N GLN A 223 21.25 -6.52 -19.84
CA GLN A 223 22.47 -7.32 -20.01
C GLN A 223 22.62 -7.92 -21.42
N ASN A 224 21.55 -7.89 -22.24
CA ASN A 224 21.52 -8.43 -23.61
C ASN A 224 21.14 -7.40 -24.69
N MET A 225 21.18 -6.08 -24.43
CA MET A 225 20.72 -5.07 -25.39
C MET A 225 21.80 -4.70 -26.44
N PRO A 226 21.48 -4.67 -27.75
CA PRO A 226 22.45 -4.32 -28.78
C PRO A 226 22.98 -2.88 -28.64
N PRO A 227 24.29 -2.63 -28.88
CA PRO A 227 24.88 -1.28 -28.82
C PRO A 227 24.17 -0.25 -29.71
N THR A 228 23.55 -0.69 -30.82
CA THR A 228 22.76 0.14 -31.72
C THR A 228 21.52 0.73 -31.05
N VAL A 229 20.86 -0.01 -30.16
CA VAL A 229 19.67 0.45 -29.43
C VAL A 229 20.07 1.55 -28.45
N VAL A 230 21.17 1.36 -27.70
CA VAL A 230 21.70 2.38 -26.77
C VAL A 230 22.02 3.69 -27.50
N GLN A 231 22.60 3.62 -28.69
CA GLN A 231 22.90 4.80 -29.51
C GLN A 231 21.63 5.52 -29.99
N ILE A 232 20.58 4.80 -30.36
CA ILE A 232 19.29 5.39 -30.76
C ILE A 232 18.67 6.14 -29.58
N VAL A 233 18.65 5.52 -28.40
CA VAL A 233 18.07 6.14 -27.20
C VAL A 233 18.91 7.34 -26.75
N LEU A 234 20.25 7.29 -26.83
CA LEU A 234 21.11 8.45 -26.61
C LEU A 234 20.82 9.60 -27.58
N ALA A 235 20.55 9.30 -28.85
CA ALA A 235 20.17 10.30 -29.84
C ALA A 235 18.81 10.93 -29.52
N GLN A 236 17.83 10.14 -29.06
CA GLN A 236 16.54 10.63 -28.59
C GLN A 236 16.68 11.51 -27.34
N ALA A 237 17.47 11.07 -26.35
CA ALA A 237 17.75 11.84 -25.14
C ALA A 237 18.40 13.19 -25.46
N LYS A 238 19.35 13.25 -26.41
CA LYS A 238 19.94 14.50 -26.88
C LYS A 238 18.91 15.45 -27.49
N ARG A 239 17.95 14.94 -28.27
CA ARG A 239 16.86 15.75 -28.83
C ARG A 239 15.94 16.29 -27.73
N GLN A 240 15.49 15.42 -26.84
CA GLN A 240 14.63 15.80 -25.70
C GLN A 240 15.31 16.80 -24.77
N PHE A 241 16.60 16.62 -24.49
CA PHE A 241 17.41 17.57 -23.73
C PHE A 241 17.45 18.95 -24.39
N GLY A 242 17.66 19.00 -25.71
CA GLY A 242 17.61 20.26 -26.46
C GLY A 242 16.22 20.92 -26.46
N GLU A 243 15.14 20.16 -26.36
CA GLU A 243 13.79 20.72 -26.14
C GLU A 243 13.62 21.25 -24.72
N LEU A 244 14.04 20.50 -23.70
CA LEU A 244 13.98 20.91 -22.29
C LEU A 244 14.75 22.20 -22.01
N GLN A 245 15.92 22.39 -22.63
CA GLN A 245 16.70 23.63 -22.49
C GLN A 245 16.01 24.86 -23.10
N ARG A 246 15.06 24.67 -24.01
CA ARG A 246 14.29 25.77 -24.63
C ARG A 246 13.02 26.11 -23.86
N MET A 247 12.63 25.31 -22.86
CA MET A 247 11.42 25.51 -22.06
C MET A 247 11.69 26.34 -20.81
N THR A 248 10.80 27.27 -20.49
CA THR A 248 10.82 27.96 -19.19
C THR A 248 10.50 26.99 -18.05
N PRO A 249 10.87 27.30 -16.79
CA PRO A 249 10.46 26.51 -15.63
C PRO A 249 8.94 26.31 -15.53
N GLU A 250 8.16 27.33 -15.90
CA GLU A 250 6.69 27.27 -15.93
C GLU A 250 6.20 26.34 -17.04
N GLN A 251 6.82 26.38 -18.23
CA GLN A 251 6.48 25.46 -19.33
C GLN A 251 6.83 24.01 -19.01
N ARG A 252 7.93 23.78 -18.27
CA ARG A 252 8.28 22.45 -17.76
C ARG A 252 7.27 21.95 -16.72
N ARG A 253 6.67 22.84 -15.94
CA ARG A 253 5.61 22.53 -14.96
C ARG A 253 4.21 22.41 -15.59
N ALA A 254 3.94 23.12 -16.69
CA ALA A 254 2.62 23.24 -17.32
C ALA A 254 2.36 22.21 -18.44
N GLY A 255 3.33 21.36 -18.78
CA GLY A 255 3.11 20.30 -19.77
C GLY A 255 2.13 19.27 -19.24
N ASN A 256 1.14 18.85 -20.06
CA ASN A 256 0.28 17.68 -19.86
C ASN A 256 1.06 16.34 -19.86
N ARG A 257 2.27 16.32 -19.29
CA ARG A 257 3.06 15.12 -19.04
C ARG A 257 2.67 14.64 -17.65
N MET A 258 2.26 13.37 -17.54
CA MET A 258 2.19 12.67 -16.26
C MET A 258 3.49 12.94 -15.51
N GLY A 259 3.42 13.66 -14.40
CA GLY A 259 4.60 14.11 -13.70
C GLY A 259 5.43 12.93 -13.18
N ALA A 260 6.74 12.91 -13.46
CA ALA A 260 7.66 11.87 -12.99
C ALA A 260 8.26 12.26 -11.63
N SER A 261 8.59 11.28 -10.77
CA SER A 261 9.12 11.50 -9.41
C SER A 261 10.46 12.28 -9.36
N TYR A 262 10.99 12.67 -10.52
CA TYR A 262 12.32 13.25 -10.74
C TYR A 262 12.26 14.60 -11.45
N ASP A 263 11.06 15.16 -11.65
CA ASP A 263 10.89 16.42 -12.40
C ASP A 263 11.52 17.64 -11.71
N ASP A 264 11.83 17.53 -10.41
CA ASP A 264 12.57 18.53 -9.64
C ASP A 264 14.07 18.25 -9.54
N ILE A 265 14.58 17.20 -10.21
CA ILE A 265 16.02 17.00 -10.38
C ILE A 265 16.53 17.88 -11.53
N PRO A 266 17.62 18.65 -11.30
CA PRO A 266 18.28 19.38 -12.37
C PRO A 266 18.85 18.43 -13.44
N ILE A 267 18.26 18.49 -14.64
CA ILE A 267 18.80 17.82 -15.84
C ILE A 267 19.80 18.76 -16.50
N THR A 268 21.08 18.41 -16.42
CA THR A 268 22.21 19.23 -16.87
C THR A 268 22.91 18.66 -18.10
N GLU A 269 22.75 17.36 -18.34
CA GLU A 269 23.28 16.67 -19.51
C GLU A 269 22.25 15.72 -20.13
N PRO A 270 22.35 15.40 -21.43
CA PRO A 270 21.50 14.40 -22.08
C PRO A 270 21.56 13.02 -21.42
N SER A 271 22.69 12.69 -20.80
CA SER A 271 22.95 11.43 -20.13
C SER A 271 22.08 11.28 -18.86
N ASP A 272 21.68 12.38 -18.22
CA ASP A 272 20.80 12.38 -17.04
C ASP A 272 19.42 11.76 -17.36
N LEU A 273 18.89 11.98 -18.57
CA LEU A 273 17.62 11.38 -19.00
C LEU A 273 17.67 9.84 -19.06
N MET A 274 18.87 9.28 -19.21
CA MET A 274 19.08 7.82 -19.21
C MET A 274 18.93 7.22 -17.82
N LEU A 275 19.14 8.00 -16.76
CA LEU A 275 18.95 7.56 -15.37
C LEU A 275 17.47 7.25 -15.10
N PHE A 276 16.58 8.06 -15.65
CA PHE A 276 15.13 8.01 -15.39
C PHE A 276 14.36 7.11 -16.37
N ASN A 277 14.89 6.90 -17.58
CA ASN A 277 14.22 6.12 -18.63
C ASN A 277 14.66 4.66 -18.65
N GLY A 278 15.34 4.18 -17.60
CA GLY A 278 15.76 2.78 -17.54
C GLY A 278 16.86 2.43 -18.51
N PHE A 279 17.83 3.34 -18.72
CA PHE A 279 19.08 3.07 -19.43
C PHE A 279 20.30 3.40 -18.56
N ALA A 280 20.10 3.53 -17.26
CA ALA A 280 21.11 4.00 -16.32
C ALA A 280 22.36 3.10 -16.30
N ALA A 281 22.21 1.78 -16.48
CA ALA A 281 23.34 0.85 -16.52
C ALA A 281 24.23 0.99 -17.77
N SER A 282 23.78 1.72 -18.80
CA SER A 282 24.61 2.03 -19.97
C SER A 282 25.63 3.14 -19.69
N GLN A 283 25.47 3.87 -18.59
CA GLN A 283 26.44 4.86 -18.12
C GLN A 283 27.65 4.14 -17.49
N PRO A 284 28.89 4.55 -17.83
CA PRO A 284 30.10 4.03 -17.19
C PRO A 284 30.02 4.15 -15.67
N ASP A 285 30.52 3.12 -14.97
CA ASP A 285 30.57 3.02 -13.51
C ASP A 285 29.23 3.04 -12.77
N PHE A 286 28.10 3.36 -13.40
CA PHE A 286 26.82 3.59 -12.70
C PHE A 286 26.33 2.38 -11.90
N VAL A 287 26.50 1.17 -12.44
CA VAL A 287 26.13 -0.08 -11.75
C VAL A 287 27.00 -0.28 -10.50
N GLN A 288 28.31 -0.07 -10.64
CA GLN A 288 29.26 -0.19 -9.54
C GLN A 288 29.03 0.90 -8.50
N PHE A 289 28.80 2.14 -8.93
CA PHE A 289 28.48 3.29 -8.10
C PHE A 289 27.22 3.05 -7.26
N GLY A 290 26.12 2.66 -7.90
CA GLY A 290 24.88 2.39 -7.20
C GLY A 290 24.99 1.20 -6.24
N LYS A 291 25.83 0.19 -6.55
CA LYS A 291 26.15 -0.91 -5.61
C LYS A 291 26.96 -0.40 -4.43
N ALA A 292 28.03 0.35 -4.66
CA ALA A 292 28.85 0.93 -3.61
C ALA A 292 28.02 1.83 -2.68
N CYS A 293 27.08 2.60 -3.23
CA CYS A 293 26.17 3.43 -2.43
C CYS A 293 25.23 2.59 -1.55
N ARG A 294 24.69 1.48 -2.05
CA ARG A 294 23.85 0.57 -1.25
C ARG A 294 24.64 -0.18 -0.18
N ASP A 295 25.85 -0.60 -0.53
CA ASP A 295 26.68 -1.45 0.34
C ASP A 295 27.38 -0.62 1.43
N GLY A 296 27.53 0.70 1.23
CA GLY A 296 28.26 1.59 2.12
C GLY A 296 29.76 1.62 1.86
N ASP A 297 30.19 1.31 0.63
CA ASP A 297 31.60 1.36 0.23
C ASP A 297 31.98 2.80 -0.12
N THR A 298 32.27 3.58 0.92
CA THR A 298 32.60 5.01 0.79
C THR A 298 33.84 5.22 -0.09
N SER A 299 34.86 4.37 0.00
CA SER A 299 36.07 4.51 -0.82
C SER A 299 35.80 4.36 -2.32
N THR A 300 34.97 3.39 -2.72
CA THR A 300 34.56 3.25 -4.13
C THR A 300 33.68 4.42 -4.57
N VAL A 301 32.76 4.89 -3.72
CA VAL A 301 31.93 6.07 -4.01
C VAL A 301 32.80 7.30 -4.24
N GLU A 302 33.72 7.59 -3.33
CA GLU A 302 34.66 8.70 -3.42
C GLU A 302 35.50 8.62 -4.71
N SER A 303 36.07 7.45 -5.00
CA SER A 303 36.87 7.25 -6.21
C SER A 303 36.07 7.51 -7.50
N ILE A 304 34.82 7.05 -7.58
CA ILE A 304 33.96 7.25 -8.76
C ILE A 304 33.52 8.71 -8.89
N VAL A 305 33.21 9.38 -7.78
CA VAL A 305 32.77 10.79 -7.78
C VAL A 305 33.92 11.74 -8.09
N THR A 306 35.15 11.43 -7.64
CA THR A 306 36.33 12.27 -7.88
C THR A 306 37.01 12.02 -9.23
N SER A 307 36.77 10.87 -9.87
CA SER A 307 37.41 10.54 -11.16
C SER A 307 36.96 11.44 -12.32
N GLN A 308 35.77 12.01 -12.24
CA GLN A 308 35.23 12.96 -13.23
C GLN A 308 34.08 13.78 -12.62
N SER A 309 33.74 14.90 -13.26
CA SER A 309 32.57 15.70 -12.86
C SER A 309 31.29 14.86 -12.95
N ARG A 310 30.46 14.89 -11.91
CA ARG A 310 29.17 14.19 -11.84
C ARG A 310 28.03 15.19 -11.83
N THR A 311 26.95 14.86 -12.53
CA THR A 311 25.75 15.69 -12.59
C THR A 311 24.96 15.58 -11.27
N PRO A 312 24.12 16.58 -10.92
CA PRO A 312 23.22 16.47 -9.77
C PRO A 312 22.32 15.23 -9.84
N ALA A 313 21.85 14.86 -11.03
CA ALA A 313 21.05 13.66 -11.25
C ALA A 313 21.81 12.37 -10.94
N PHE A 314 23.08 12.27 -11.37
CA PHE A 314 23.93 11.12 -11.07
C PHE A 314 24.16 10.95 -9.56
N LEU A 315 24.45 12.06 -8.86
CA LEU A 315 24.66 12.04 -7.41
C LEU A 315 23.37 11.72 -6.64
N HIS A 316 22.22 12.22 -7.11
CA HIS A 316 20.90 11.92 -6.53
C HIS A 316 20.55 10.43 -6.59
N GLU A 317 20.90 9.76 -7.69
CA GLU A 317 20.75 8.30 -7.82
C GLU A 317 21.59 7.53 -6.79
N GLY A 318 22.81 8.00 -6.51
CA GLY A 318 23.61 7.47 -5.41
C GLY A 318 22.93 7.71 -4.06
N LEU A 319 22.43 8.93 -3.85
CA LEU A 319 21.79 9.35 -2.60
C LEU A 319 20.53 8.52 -2.30
N PHE A 320 19.72 8.24 -3.32
CA PHE A 320 18.60 7.29 -3.24
C PHE A 320 19.02 5.95 -2.64
N ASN A 321 20.08 5.36 -3.21
CA ASN A 321 20.56 4.04 -2.84
C ASN A 321 21.12 4.01 -1.42
N ALA A 322 21.81 5.08 -1.01
CA ALA A 322 22.40 5.24 0.30
C ALA A 322 21.34 5.45 1.39
N LEU A 323 20.39 6.36 1.17
CA LEU A 323 19.30 6.68 2.11
C LEU A 323 18.47 5.44 2.44
N GLY A 324 17.90 4.79 1.42
CA GLY A 324 17.07 3.60 1.63
C GLY A 324 17.84 2.36 2.08
N SER A 325 19.15 2.45 2.31
CA SER A 325 20.00 1.37 2.83
C SER A 325 20.66 1.75 4.16
N GLY A 326 20.34 2.92 4.73
CA GLY A 326 20.88 3.37 6.01
C GLY A 326 22.37 3.74 5.99
N LYS A 327 22.94 4.11 4.84
CA LYS A 327 24.39 4.36 4.71
C LYS A 327 24.72 5.82 5.02
N VAL A 328 24.86 6.15 6.30
CA VAL A 328 25.03 7.54 6.78
C VAL A 328 26.28 8.21 6.18
N ASP A 329 27.43 7.54 6.18
CA ASP A 329 28.70 8.14 5.68
C ASP A 329 28.66 8.42 4.17
N VAL A 330 28.14 7.47 3.39
CA VAL A 330 27.93 7.67 1.95
C VAL A 330 26.91 8.78 1.70
N THR A 331 25.82 8.82 2.47
CA THR A 331 24.80 9.88 2.35
C THR A 331 25.43 11.25 2.59
N ARG A 332 26.27 11.38 3.63
CA ARG A 332 26.97 12.62 3.95
C ARG A 332 27.86 13.05 2.80
N TYR A 333 28.72 12.14 2.33
CA TYR A 333 29.64 12.43 1.23
C TYR A 333 28.90 12.88 -0.04
N LEU A 334 27.78 12.24 -0.38
CA LEU A 334 27.00 12.60 -1.57
C LEU A 334 26.33 13.97 -1.43
N LEU A 335 25.79 14.30 -0.25
CA LEU A 335 25.21 15.62 0.02
C LEU A 335 26.29 16.71 0.01
N ASP A 336 27.46 16.47 0.61
CA ASP A 336 28.63 17.35 0.56
C ASP A 336 29.12 17.56 -0.88
N SER A 337 28.99 16.52 -1.72
CA SER A 337 29.30 16.56 -3.16
C SER A 337 28.24 17.27 -4.01
N GLY A 338 27.15 17.76 -3.41
CA GLY A 338 26.10 18.51 -4.10
C GLY A 338 24.94 17.67 -4.64
N ALA A 339 24.71 16.46 -4.12
CA ALA A 339 23.49 15.71 -4.40
C ALA A 339 22.25 16.54 -3.94
N PRO A 340 21.26 16.80 -4.82
CA PRO A 340 20.12 17.63 -4.45
C PRO A 340 19.20 16.90 -3.47
N ILE A 341 18.60 17.63 -2.52
CA ILE A 341 17.45 17.12 -1.76
C ILE A 341 16.18 17.57 -2.49
N THR A 342 15.54 16.65 -3.21
CA THR A 342 14.30 16.89 -3.92
C THR A 342 13.08 16.53 -3.07
N ARG A 343 11.87 16.80 -3.56
CA ARG A 343 10.63 16.59 -2.79
C ARG A 343 10.42 15.14 -2.34
N ILE A 344 10.93 14.18 -3.10
CA ILE A 344 10.83 12.76 -2.76
C ILE A 344 12.01 12.27 -1.91
N THR A 345 13.17 12.94 -1.96
CA THR A 345 14.41 12.49 -1.29
C THR A 345 14.21 12.15 0.18
N PRO A 346 13.57 12.99 1.02
CA PRO A 346 13.40 12.71 2.44
C PRO A 346 12.60 11.44 2.73
N SER A 347 11.63 11.08 1.88
CA SER A 347 10.81 9.88 2.09
C SER A 347 11.60 8.58 2.04
N TRP A 348 12.75 8.57 1.34
CA TRP A 348 13.60 7.39 1.21
C TRP A 348 14.35 7.05 2.49
N ALA A 349 14.58 8.03 3.36
CA ALA A 349 15.16 7.79 4.67
C ALA A 349 14.24 6.92 5.55
N LEU A 350 12.91 6.97 5.35
CA LEU A 350 11.94 6.13 6.06
C LEU A 350 12.03 4.64 5.68
N ALA A 351 12.64 4.32 4.53
CA ALA A 351 12.88 2.94 4.11
C ALA A 351 14.18 2.36 4.69
N ALA A 352 14.99 3.16 5.37
CA ALA A 352 16.21 2.71 6.03
C ALA A 352 15.91 1.83 7.27
N PRO A 353 16.88 1.02 7.73
CA PRO A 353 16.82 0.39 9.04
C PRO A 353 16.47 1.40 10.14
N ILE A 354 15.61 1.01 11.09
CA ILE A 354 15.02 1.91 12.13
C ILE A 354 16.09 2.70 12.87
N ASP A 355 17.20 2.06 13.24
CA ASP A 355 18.34 2.64 13.96
C ASP A 355 19.11 3.69 13.14
N GLN A 356 18.98 3.67 11.81
CA GLN A 356 19.63 4.60 10.90
C GLN A 356 18.72 5.76 10.46
N GLN A 357 17.40 5.68 10.66
CA GLN A 357 16.47 6.70 10.17
C GLN A 357 16.74 8.07 10.78
N LYS A 358 16.85 8.16 12.10
CA LYS A 358 17.12 9.44 12.80
C LYS A 358 18.46 10.06 12.37
N PRO A 359 19.61 9.35 12.39
CA PRO A 359 20.87 9.88 11.87
C PRO A 359 20.78 10.41 10.42
N LEU A 360 20.02 9.74 9.55
CA LEU A 360 19.81 10.22 8.18
C LEU A 360 18.99 11.51 8.13
N PHE A 361 17.94 11.65 8.95
CA PHE A 361 17.16 12.89 9.01
C PHE A 361 17.93 14.06 9.64
N GLU A 362 18.73 13.80 10.66
CA GLU A 362 19.66 14.79 11.23
C GLU A 362 20.64 15.30 10.17
N LEU A 363 21.13 14.40 9.31
CA LEU A 363 21.97 14.77 8.19
C LEU A 363 21.21 15.57 7.12
N LEU A 364 20.00 15.16 6.72
CA LEU A 364 19.19 15.94 5.78
C LEU A 364 18.93 17.37 6.29
N LEU A 365 18.66 17.52 7.59
CA LEU A 365 18.46 18.80 8.26
C LEU A 365 19.70 19.72 8.16
N GLN A 366 20.92 19.14 8.23
CA GLN A 366 22.17 19.88 8.01
C GLN A 366 22.29 20.42 6.57
N HIS A 367 21.60 19.80 5.61
CA HIS A 367 21.63 20.15 4.18
C HIS A 367 20.35 20.87 3.71
N SER A 368 19.81 21.79 4.52
CA SER A 368 18.68 22.67 4.16
C SER A 368 17.30 22.00 4.01
N TRP A 369 17.16 20.72 4.34
CA TRP A 369 15.84 20.13 4.53
C TRP A 369 15.26 20.55 5.88
N THR A 370 13.94 20.63 5.99
CA THR A 370 13.22 20.84 7.27
C THR A 370 12.09 19.83 7.44
N VAL A 371 11.69 19.53 8.67
CA VAL A 371 10.61 18.56 8.98
C VAL A 371 9.27 18.88 8.32
N ASN A 372 9.02 20.15 8.00
CA ASN A 372 7.80 20.64 7.33
C ASN A 372 8.00 20.89 5.82
N THR A 373 9.11 20.43 5.24
CA THR A 373 9.37 20.59 3.80
C THR A 373 8.30 19.81 3.00
N PRO A 374 7.53 20.48 2.13
CA PRO A 374 6.48 19.83 1.36
C PRO A 374 7.07 18.91 0.30
N GLY A 375 6.63 17.65 0.30
CA GLY A 375 6.79 16.73 -0.81
C GLY A 375 5.90 17.10 -2.00
N PHE A 376 5.62 16.14 -2.87
CA PHE A 376 4.65 16.35 -3.95
C PHE A 376 3.24 16.56 -3.41
N TYR A 377 2.49 17.48 -4.03
CA TYR A 377 1.15 17.89 -3.61
C TYR A 377 1.08 18.36 -2.16
N GLY A 378 2.17 18.93 -1.64
CA GLY A 378 2.23 19.42 -0.26
C GLY A 378 2.39 18.34 0.80
N ALA A 379 2.58 17.06 0.45
CA ALA A 379 2.67 15.99 1.44
C ALA A 379 3.91 16.16 2.34
N VAL A 380 3.70 16.44 3.63
CA VAL A 380 4.76 16.43 4.65
C VAL A 380 5.04 15.00 5.15
N LEU A 381 6.16 14.80 5.84
CA LEU A 381 6.58 13.46 6.28
C LEU A 381 5.92 12.98 7.57
N LEU A 382 5.42 13.87 8.44
CA LEU A 382 4.89 13.48 9.75
C LEU A 382 3.80 12.37 9.67
N PRO A 383 2.80 12.42 8.77
CA PRO A 383 1.88 11.30 8.53
C PRO A 383 2.56 9.96 8.23
N SER A 384 3.65 9.99 7.45
CA SER A 384 4.42 8.79 7.09
C SER A 384 5.27 8.28 8.25
N VAL A 385 5.81 9.17 9.11
CA VAL A 385 6.53 8.80 10.33
C VAL A 385 5.61 8.06 11.30
N ILE A 386 4.38 8.57 11.48
CA ILE A 386 3.36 7.91 12.32
C ILE A 386 3.05 6.51 11.79
N ARG A 387 2.89 6.36 10.47
CA ARG A 387 2.62 5.05 9.86
C ARG A 387 3.78 4.07 9.97
N ALA A 388 5.01 4.57 10.00
CA ALA A 388 6.20 3.72 10.20
C ALA A 388 6.27 3.13 11.61
N GLY A 389 5.56 3.72 12.59
CA GLY A 389 5.51 3.21 13.97
C GLY A 389 6.85 3.32 14.71
N ASN A 390 7.72 4.24 14.29
CA ASN A 390 8.99 4.52 14.95
C ASN A 390 8.80 5.69 15.93
N ASP A 391 8.48 5.37 17.19
CA ASP A 391 8.16 6.36 18.22
C ASP A 391 9.35 7.30 18.50
N ASP A 392 10.59 6.80 18.50
CA ASP A 392 11.79 7.62 18.69
C ASP A 392 11.96 8.65 17.56
N LEU A 393 11.63 8.27 16.33
CA LEU A 393 11.65 9.17 15.18
C LEU A 393 10.49 10.16 15.24
N LEU A 394 9.29 9.73 15.66
CA LEU A 394 8.16 10.62 15.88
C LEU A 394 8.51 11.70 16.90
N ASP A 395 9.08 11.32 18.05
CA ASP A 395 9.48 12.26 19.09
C ASP A 395 10.50 13.26 18.55
N TRP A 396 11.51 12.79 17.83
CA TRP A 396 12.48 13.68 17.20
C TRP A 396 11.85 14.64 16.18
N PHE A 397 10.88 14.19 15.36
CA PHE A 397 10.16 15.05 14.42
C PHE A 397 9.39 16.15 15.15
N LEU A 398 8.66 15.81 16.21
CA LEU A 398 7.90 16.78 16.99
C LEU A 398 8.82 17.76 17.75
N GLU A 399 9.92 17.28 18.33
CA GLU A 399 10.96 18.12 18.97
C GLU A 399 11.58 19.12 18.00
N ASN A 400 11.66 18.78 16.71
CA ASN A 400 12.16 19.64 15.64
C ASN A 400 11.06 20.48 14.97
N GLY A 401 9.87 20.56 15.56
CA GLY A 401 8.80 21.45 15.13
C GLY A 401 7.96 20.95 13.96
N ALA A 402 7.84 19.63 13.79
CA ALA A 402 6.89 19.08 12.83
C ALA A 402 5.47 19.51 13.20
N ASP A 403 4.78 20.17 12.26
CA ASP A 403 3.43 20.70 12.49
C ASP A 403 2.39 19.61 12.17
N PRO A 404 1.63 19.12 13.17
CA PRO A 404 0.63 18.07 12.98
C PRO A 404 -0.59 18.50 12.15
N ASN A 405 -0.72 19.80 11.85
CA ASN A 405 -1.80 20.35 11.04
C ASN A 405 -1.42 20.46 9.55
N LEU A 406 -0.19 20.11 9.17
CA LEU A 406 0.23 20.06 7.78
C LEU A 406 -0.14 18.73 7.13
N GLY A 407 -0.63 18.78 5.90
CA GLY A 407 -0.90 17.57 5.13
C GLY A 407 -0.94 17.81 3.63
N LYS A 408 -1.25 16.74 2.91
CA LYS A 408 -1.39 16.77 1.45
C LYS A 408 -2.59 17.64 1.04
N GLN A 409 -2.48 18.33 -0.09
CA GLN A 409 -3.61 19.05 -0.70
C GLN A 409 -4.79 18.11 -0.97
N GLN A 410 -5.99 18.50 -0.54
CA GLN A 410 -7.21 17.69 -0.73
C GLN A 410 -7.54 17.44 -2.21
N GLU A 411 -7.34 18.47 -3.04
CA GLU A 411 -7.70 18.43 -4.45
C GLU A 411 -6.50 18.18 -5.39
N ASN A 412 -5.29 18.00 -4.86
CA ASN A 412 -4.08 17.78 -5.65
C ASN A 412 -3.86 18.81 -6.77
N ARG A 413 -4.25 20.07 -6.52
CA ARG A 413 -4.32 21.14 -7.54
C ARG A 413 -2.95 21.51 -8.09
N ASP A 414 -1.92 21.50 -7.25
CA ASP A 414 -0.55 21.82 -7.63
C ASP A 414 0.42 20.77 -7.10
N ARG A 415 1.02 20.02 -8.03
CA ARG A 415 2.02 19.00 -7.74
C ARG A 415 3.26 19.54 -7.01
N PHE A 416 3.65 20.77 -7.29
CA PHE A 416 4.78 21.45 -6.63
C PHE A 416 4.29 22.48 -5.59
N GLY A 417 3.01 22.45 -5.24
CA GLY A 417 2.42 23.38 -4.29
C GLY A 417 2.88 23.10 -2.85
N GLY A 418 2.46 24.00 -1.97
CA GLY A 418 2.63 23.87 -0.52
C GLY A 418 1.67 22.85 0.10
N SER A 419 1.87 22.61 1.39
CA SER A 419 1.01 21.78 2.24
C SER A 419 -0.32 22.48 2.56
N GLU A 420 -1.36 21.68 2.76
CA GLU A 420 -2.58 22.15 3.42
C GLU A 420 -2.26 22.45 4.88
N THR A 421 -2.74 23.58 5.41
CA THR A 421 -2.38 24.04 6.76
C THR A 421 -3.43 23.74 7.83
N ASN A 422 -4.59 23.23 7.42
CA ASN A 422 -5.68 22.79 8.29
C ASN A 422 -5.96 21.29 8.08
N SER A 423 -4.91 20.50 7.83
CA SER A 423 -5.03 19.06 7.72
C SER A 423 -5.19 18.43 9.10
N CYS A 424 -5.91 17.31 9.15
CA CYS A 424 -5.98 16.43 10.32
C CYS A 424 -5.28 15.09 10.07
N GLU A 425 -4.59 14.92 8.93
CA GLU A 425 -4.07 13.62 8.45
C GLU A 425 -3.19 12.92 9.50
N ALA A 426 -2.29 13.66 10.17
CA ALA A 426 -1.43 13.09 11.21
C ALA A 426 -2.25 12.55 12.40
N LEU A 427 -3.19 13.34 12.90
CA LEU A 427 -4.02 12.98 14.05
C LEU A 427 -5.02 11.87 13.70
N GLU A 428 -5.60 11.88 12.50
CA GLU A 428 -6.50 10.84 12.01
C GLU A 428 -5.79 9.49 11.85
N ILE A 429 -4.56 9.48 11.30
CA ILE A 429 -3.75 8.25 11.22
C ILE A 429 -3.41 7.76 12.64
N ALA A 430 -2.94 8.64 13.53
CA ALA A 430 -2.64 8.24 14.91
C ALA A 430 -3.88 7.72 15.66
N ALA A 431 -5.05 8.31 15.40
CA ALA A 431 -6.32 7.84 15.94
C ALA A 431 -6.71 6.46 15.40
N GLU A 432 -6.40 6.17 14.13
CA GLU A 432 -6.66 4.87 13.50
C GLU A 432 -5.72 3.77 14.00
N ILE A 433 -4.40 3.99 13.99
CA ILE A 433 -3.41 2.92 14.19
C ILE A 433 -2.57 3.06 15.48
N GLY A 434 -2.50 4.27 16.04
CA GLY A 434 -1.59 4.62 17.16
C GLY A 434 -2.18 4.36 18.54
N THR A 435 -1.39 4.56 19.59
CA THR A 435 -1.82 4.47 21.00
C THR A 435 -2.38 5.81 21.51
N ALA A 436 -3.01 5.80 22.69
CA ALA A 436 -3.43 7.05 23.34
C ALA A 436 -2.24 7.97 23.64
N GLU A 437 -1.07 7.41 23.91
CA GLU A 437 0.16 8.18 24.10
C GLU A 437 0.59 8.90 22.81
N MET A 438 0.57 8.21 21.67
CA MET A 438 0.88 8.82 20.37
C MET A 438 -0.09 9.97 20.02
N VAL A 439 -1.39 9.76 20.24
CA VAL A 439 -2.40 10.81 20.06
C VAL A 439 -2.13 11.97 21.02
N GLN A 440 -1.77 11.70 22.28
CA GLN A 440 -1.42 12.73 23.24
C GLN A 440 -0.19 13.54 22.81
N LYS A 441 0.83 12.90 22.23
CA LYS A 441 2.03 13.58 21.69
C LYS A 441 1.64 14.58 20.60
N LEU A 442 0.78 14.18 19.65
CA LEU A 442 0.31 15.08 18.58
C LEU A 442 -0.56 16.23 19.11
N LEU A 443 -1.47 15.97 20.06
CA LEU A 443 -2.26 17.02 20.70
C LEU A 443 -1.37 18.01 21.47
N ASN A 444 -0.35 17.53 22.18
CA ASN A 444 0.64 18.38 22.84
C ASN A 444 1.46 19.22 21.85
N ALA A 445 1.70 18.69 20.65
CA ALA A 445 2.33 19.40 19.53
C ALA A 445 1.38 20.36 18.80
N GLY A 446 0.13 20.51 19.26
CA GLY A 446 -0.83 21.48 18.72
C GLY A 446 -1.74 20.98 17.61
N ALA A 447 -1.93 19.66 17.47
CA ALA A 447 -2.89 19.09 16.54
C ALA A 447 -4.31 19.58 16.84
N GLN A 448 -4.99 20.12 15.83
CA GLN A 448 -6.35 20.65 15.93
C GLN A 448 -7.37 19.56 15.61
N ILE A 449 -8.28 19.28 16.54
CA ILE A 449 -9.29 18.22 16.38
C ILE A 449 -10.33 18.59 15.31
N ASP A 450 -10.69 19.86 15.22
CA ASP A 450 -11.72 20.40 14.33
C ASP A 450 -11.28 20.47 12.85
N ASN A 451 -10.01 20.23 12.55
CA ASN A 451 -9.51 20.08 11.18
C ASN A 451 -10.06 18.81 10.48
N GLY A 452 -10.59 17.83 11.22
CA GLY A 452 -11.02 16.56 10.65
C GLY A 452 -11.92 15.75 11.57
N ALA A 453 -11.91 14.44 11.41
CA ALA A 453 -12.77 13.52 12.15
C ALA A 453 -11.99 12.40 12.85
N PRO A 454 -10.99 12.69 13.71
CA PRO A 454 -10.14 11.66 14.31
C PRO A 454 -10.92 10.62 15.12
N LEU A 455 -12.05 11.00 15.75
CA LEU A 455 -12.90 10.04 16.46
C LEU A 455 -13.54 9.02 15.52
N TYR A 456 -13.91 9.42 14.29
CA TYR A 456 -14.42 8.51 13.27
C TYR A 456 -13.39 7.43 12.92
N TYR A 457 -12.12 7.81 12.76
CA TYR A 457 -11.02 6.90 12.47
C TYR A 457 -10.69 5.98 13.66
N ALA A 458 -10.66 6.51 14.88
CA ALA A 458 -10.49 5.69 16.10
C ALA A 458 -11.60 4.66 16.29
N ALA A 459 -12.85 5.05 16.01
CA ALA A 459 -14.01 4.17 16.11
C ALA A 459 -13.97 3.02 15.09
N GLY A 460 -13.44 3.27 13.88
CA GLY A 460 -13.33 2.28 12.79
C GLY A 460 -12.03 1.49 12.73
N ALA A 461 -11.09 1.70 13.65
CA ALA A 461 -9.79 1.02 13.61
C ALA A 461 -9.93 -0.52 13.60
N TYR A 462 -9.16 -1.19 12.74
CA TYR A 462 -9.08 -2.64 12.66
C TYR A 462 -7.77 -3.16 13.27
N PRO A 463 -7.73 -4.42 13.76
CA PRO A 463 -6.48 -5.05 14.18
C PRO A 463 -5.45 -5.06 13.05
N PRO A 464 -4.14 -4.88 13.33
CA PRO A 464 -3.09 -4.93 12.32
C PRO A 464 -3.15 -6.22 11.49
N GLY A 465 -3.00 -6.08 10.16
CA GLY A 465 -3.08 -7.21 9.22
C GLY A 465 -4.50 -7.67 8.85
N SER A 466 -5.55 -7.02 9.38
CA SER A 466 -6.93 -7.28 8.96
C SER A 466 -7.17 -6.81 7.52
N ASN A 467 -7.97 -7.56 6.77
CA ASN A 467 -8.49 -7.13 5.48
C ASN A 467 -10.03 -7.03 5.55
N PRO A 468 -10.58 -5.85 5.88
CA PRO A 468 -12.04 -5.67 5.97
C PRO A 468 -12.76 -5.81 4.62
N HIS A 469 -12.02 -5.80 3.50
CA HIS A 469 -12.58 -6.08 2.17
C HIS A 469 -12.68 -7.59 1.88
N ALA A 470 -11.93 -8.43 2.59
CA ALA A 470 -12.01 -9.89 2.42
C ALA A 470 -13.18 -10.52 3.18
N GLY A 471 -13.72 -9.84 4.19
CA GLY A 471 -14.84 -10.32 5.00
C GLY A 471 -15.01 -9.54 6.30
N VAL A 472 -16.02 -9.94 7.08
CA VAL A 472 -16.30 -9.35 8.39
C VAL A 472 -15.14 -9.63 9.34
N VAL A 473 -14.52 -8.58 9.87
CA VAL A 473 -13.48 -8.70 10.89
C VAL A 473 -14.14 -8.71 12.26
N THR A 474 -13.78 -9.68 13.10
CA THR A 474 -14.17 -9.69 14.52
C THR A 474 -12.92 -9.39 15.35
N PRO A 475 -12.70 -8.14 15.79
CA PRO A 475 -11.57 -7.80 16.64
C PRO A 475 -11.64 -8.57 17.96
N SER A 476 -10.48 -8.90 18.55
CA SER A 476 -10.45 -9.45 19.90
C SER A 476 -10.96 -8.40 20.90
N LYS A 477 -11.62 -8.84 21.97
CA LYS A 477 -12.09 -7.94 23.03
C LYS A 477 -10.96 -7.06 23.58
N GLY A 478 -9.77 -7.63 23.79
CA GLY A 478 -8.61 -6.87 24.28
C GLY A 478 -8.13 -5.79 23.31
N PHE A 479 -8.15 -6.04 22.00
CA PHE A 479 -7.84 -5.00 21.01
C PHE A 479 -8.91 -3.90 21.03
N ASP A 480 -10.18 -4.28 21.05
CA ASP A 480 -11.31 -3.36 21.02
C ASP A 480 -11.31 -2.42 22.24
N GLU A 481 -11.13 -2.97 23.44
CA GLU A 481 -10.99 -2.20 24.68
C GLU A 481 -9.76 -1.29 24.67
N ALA A 482 -8.63 -1.74 24.11
CA ALA A 482 -7.41 -0.94 24.02
C ALA A 482 -7.55 0.29 23.10
N ARG A 483 -8.57 0.35 22.23
CA ARG A 483 -8.88 1.55 21.43
C ARG A 483 -9.69 2.59 22.19
N ILE A 484 -10.39 2.23 23.26
CA ILE A 484 -11.25 3.15 24.01
C ILE A 484 -10.46 4.34 24.60
N PRO A 485 -9.26 4.17 25.21
CA PRO A 485 -8.48 5.31 25.70
C PRO A 485 -8.11 6.35 24.63
N VAL A 486 -7.96 5.93 23.36
CA VAL A 486 -7.76 6.86 22.24
C VAL A 486 -9.03 7.70 22.02
N MET A 487 -10.20 7.05 21.98
CA MET A 487 -11.49 7.72 21.78
C MET A 487 -11.83 8.66 22.94
N GLU A 488 -11.59 8.24 24.18
CA GLU A 488 -11.73 9.06 25.38
C GLU A 488 -10.88 10.32 25.32
N LEU A 489 -9.61 10.17 24.92
CA LEU A 489 -8.71 11.30 24.79
C LEU A 489 -9.19 12.31 23.73
N LEU A 490 -9.67 11.82 22.58
CA LEU A 490 -10.19 12.68 21.52
C LEU A 490 -11.45 13.45 21.96
N VAL A 491 -12.41 12.77 22.60
CA VAL A 491 -13.64 13.42 23.11
C VAL A 491 -13.30 14.44 24.20
N LYS A 492 -12.37 14.12 25.11
CA LYS A 492 -11.90 15.05 26.15
C LYS A 492 -11.29 16.33 25.56
N ASN A 493 -10.71 16.25 24.37
CA ASN A 493 -10.09 17.38 23.68
C ASN A 493 -11.04 18.05 22.64
N GLY A 494 -12.32 17.67 22.61
CA GLY A 494 -13.35 18.40 21.86
C GLY A 494 -13.94 17.67 20.65
N ALA A 495 -13.53 16.43 20.35
CA ALA A 495 -14.16 15.65 19.28
C ALA A 495 -15.63 15.37 19.63
N GLN A 496 -16.57 15.67 18.72
CA GLN A 496 -17.98 15.39 18.99
C GLN A 496 -18.32 13.95 18.63
N VAL A 497 -19.07 13.30 19.51
CA VAL A 497 -19.45 11.88 19.40
C VAL A 497 -20.27 11.58 18.13
N ASN A 498 -21.02 12.57 17.66
CA ASN A 498 -21.92 12.47 16.50
C ASN A 498 -21.43 13.27 15.28
N ASP A 499 -20.15 13.68 15.24
CA ASP A 499 -19.63 14.40 14.07
C ASP A 499 -19.70 13.54 12.82
N LYS A 500 -20.17 14.18 11.74
CA LYS A 500 -20.30 13.56 10.43
C LYS A 500 -19.00 13.73 9.65
N LEU A 501 -18.40 12.62 9.23
CA LEU A 501 -17.33 12.64 8.24
C LEU A 501 -17.89 13.16 6.90
N ASN A 502 -17.32 14.28 6.44
CA ASN A 502 -17.58 14.82 5.12
C ASN A 502 -16.59 14.21 4.12
N SER A 503 -17.07 13.26 3.32
CA SER A 503 -16.28 12.64 2.26
C SER A 503 -17.07 12.62 0.96
N ARG A 504 -16.36 12.85 -0.15
CA ARG A 504 -16.90 12.62 -1.51
C ARG A 504 -17.08 11.14 -1.82
N HIS A 505 -16.48 10.27 -1.02
CA HIS A 505 -16.58 8.82 -1.15
C HIS A 505 -17.70 8.26 -0.28
N MET A 506 -18.24 7.13 -0.68
CA MET A 506 -19.23 6.41 0.11
C MET A 506 -18.57 5.94 1.42
N THR A 507 -19.00 6.49 2.55
CA THR A 507 -18.41 6.22 3.89
C THR A 507 -19.48 6.00 4.95
N ALA A 508 -19.13 5.36 6.06
CA ALA A 508 -20.02 5.12 7.20
C ALA A 508 -20.57 6.43 7.82
N GLN A 509 -19.89 7.55 7.56
CA GLN A 509 -20.21 8.92 7.95
C GLN A 509 -20.19 9.21 9.45
N TYR A 510 -20.61 8.30 10.34
CA TYR A 510 -20.62 8.55 11.79
C TYR A 510 -19.73 7.56 12.54
N PRO A 511 -19.07 7.99 13.65
CA PRO A 511 -18.19 7.12 14.43
C PRO A 511 -18.86 5.81 14.86
N ILE A 512 -20.11 5.87 15.33
CA ILE A 512 -20.85 4.66 15.75
C ILE A 512 -21.13 3.70 14.60
N VAL A 513 -21.44 4.20 13.39
CA VAL A 513 -21.63 3.35 12.21
C VAL A 513 -20.31 2.69 11.83
N ASN A 514 -19.20 3.45 11.85
CA ASN A 514 -17.88 2.91 11.54
C ASN A 514 -17.43 1.84 12.54
N ALA A 515 -17.72 2.01 13.84
CA ALA A 515 -17.47 1.00 14.88
C ALA A 515 -18.27 -0.29 14.67
N VAL A 516 -19.54 -0.18 14.26
CA VAL A 516 -20.36 -1.35 13.91
C VAL A 516 -19.77 -2.08 12.70
N MET A 517 -19.35 -1.36 11.66
CA MET A 517 -18.67 -1.93 10.48
C MET A 517 -17.34 -2.61 10.86
N ALA A 518 -16.65 -2.08 11.87
CA ALA A 518 -15.43 -2.68 12.42
C ALA A 518 -15.68 -3.89 13.34
N GLY A 519 -16.93 -4.27 13.61
CA GLY A 519 -17.27 -5.35 14.53
C GLY A 519 -16.92 -5.05 15.99
N ALA A 520 -16.78 -3.76 16.33
CA ALA A 520 -16.19 -3.25 17.55
C ALA A 520 -17.21 -3.09 18.68
N ILE A 521 -17.59 -4.20 19.31
CA ILE A 521 -18.68 -4.26 20.30
C ILE A 521 -18.45 -3.33 21.50
N GLU A 522 -17.24 -3.33 22.08
CA GLU A 522 -16.93 -2.52 23.26
C GLU A 522 -16.83 -1.04 22.91
N ARG A 523 -16.27 -0.69 21.74
CA ARG A 523 -16.32 0.70 21.25
C ARG A 523 -17.74 1.19 20.97
N VAL A 524 -18.64 0.33 20.46
CA VAL A 524 -20.06 0.69 20.29
C VAL A 524 -20.74 0.93 21.63
N LYS A 525 -20.55 0.05 22.62
CA LYS A 525 -21.05 0.26 23.99
C LYS A 525 -20.55 1.57 24.58
N TRP A 526 -19.26 1.86 24.42
CA TRP A 526 -18.66 3.10 24.89
C TRP A 526 -19.27 4.32 24.18
N LEU A 527 -19.37 4.33 22.84
CA LEU A 527 -19.98 5.43 22.08
C LEU A 527 -21.42 5.71 22.52
N LEU A 528 -22.23 4.67 22.73
CA LEU A 528 -23.59 4.81 23.27
C LEU A 528 -23.59 5.44 24.67
N SER A 529 -22.64 5.05 25.53
CA SER A 529 -22.49 5.65 26.86
C SER A 529 -22.09 7.14 26.82
N GLN A 530 -21.46 7.57 25.72
CA GLN A 530 -21.11 8.97 25.46
C GLN A 530 -22.21 9.73 24.69
N GLY A 531 -23.39 9.13 24.46
CA GLY A 531 -24.52 9.78 23.79
C GLY A 531 -24.47 9.72 22.27
N ALA A 532 -23.78 8.75 21.68
CA ALA A 532 -23.87 8.48 20.25
C ALA A 532 -25.31 8.11 19.87
N ASP A 533 -25.83 8.72 18.81
CA ASP A 533 -27.16 8.40 18.29
C ASP A 533 -27.05 7.25 17.25
N PRO A 534 -27.55 6.04 17.58
CA PRO A 534 -27.43 4.87 16.70
C PRO A 534 -28.39 4.92 15.49
N ASP A 535 -29.27 5.92 15.43
CA ASP A 535 -30.30 6.09 14.40
C ASP A 535 -29.95 7.17 13.37
N MET A 536 -28.83 7.89 13.56
CA MET A 536 -28.30 8.81 12.54
C MET A 536 -27.98 8.08 11.25
N LYS A 537 -28.55 8.56 10.14
CA LYS A 537 -28.45 7.91 8.84
C LYS A 537 -27.36 8.52 8.00
N GLY A 538 -26.41 7.69 7.59
CA GLY A 538 -25.48 8.01 6.52
C GLY A 538 -25.82 7.28 5.22
N GLN A 539 -24.89 7.27 4.28
CA GLN A 539 -25.03 6.54 3.01
C GLN A 539 -25.10 5.02 3.20
N PHE A 540 -24.55 4.47 4.30
CA PHE A 540 -24.65 3.06 4.68
C PHE A 540 -25.87 2.74 5.58
N GLY A 541 -26.76 3.71 5.79
CA GLY A 541 -27.84 3.61 6.77
C GLY A 541 -27.38 4.02 8.18
N SER A 542 -28.20 3.70 9.18
CA SER A 542 -27.85 3.90 10.59
C SER A 542 -27.08 2.71 11.18
N ALA A 543 -26.53 2.89 12.39
CA ALA A 543 -25.85 1.81 13.11
C ALA A 543 -26.79 0.63 13.37
N ARG A 544 -28.05 0.91 13.75
CA ARG A 544 -29.09 -0.12 13.92
C ARG A 544 -29.43 -0.85 12.63
N GLU A 545 -29.63 -0.11 11.54
CA GLU A 545 -29.96 -0.68 10.23
C GLU A 545 -28.84 -1.59 9.70
N TYR A 546 -27.58 -1.17 9.88
CA TYR A 546 -26.43 -1.98 9.48
C TYR A 546 -26.29 -3.23 10.36
N ALA A 547 -26.40 -3.09 11.68
CA ALA A 547 -26.26 -4.20 12.61
C ALA A 547 -27.30 -5.29 12.40
N GLY A 548 -28.54 -4.93 12.10
CA GLY A 548 -29.62 -5.88 11.80
C GLY A 548 -29.33 -6.76 10.57
N LYS A 549 -28.61 -6.23 9.57
CA LYS A 549 -28.33 -6.93 8.30
C LYS A 549 -27.07 -7.79 8.34
N LEU A 550 -25.97 -7.25 8.90
CA LEU A 550 -24.61 -7.75 8.62
C LEU A 550 -23.73 -7.95 9.87
N SER A 551 -24.28 -7.84 11.09
CA SER A 551 -23.50 -7.97 12.34
C SER A 551 -23.84 -9.21 13.18
N SER A 552 -23.01 -9.48 14.19
CA SER A 552 -23.20 -10.56 15.15
C SER A 552 -24.43 -10.36 16.04
N ASP A 553 -24.97 -11.45 16.60
CA ASP A 553 -26.11 -11.38 17.52
C ASP A 553 -25.81 -10.62 18.82
N GLU A 554 -24.53 -10.56 19.21
CA GLU A 554 -24.13 -9.69 20.31
C GLU A 554 -24.24 -8.21 19.93
N MET A 555 -23.74 -7.80 18.77
CA MET A 555 -23.89 -6.43 18.28
C MET A 555 -25.36 -6.04 18.13
N LYS A 556 -26.20 -6.95 17.59
CA LYS A 556 -27.65 -6.73 17.49
C LYS A 556 -28.32 -6.55 18.84
N ARG A 557 -27.90 -7.29 19.87
CA ARG A 557 -28.40 -7.10 21.25
C ARG A 557 -27.97 -5.76 21.83
N VAL A 558 -26.70 -5.35 21.64
CA VAL A 558 -26.21 -4.03 22.08
C VAL A 558 -27.03 -2.89 21.44
N LEU A 559 -27.34 -3.02 20.16
CA LEU A 559 -28.12 -2.04 19.40
C LEU A 559 -29.63 -2.31 19.41
N GLN A 560 -30.11 -3.26 20.23
CA GLN A 560 -31.53 -3.61 20.39
C GLN A 560 -32.29 -3.79 19.05
N VAL A 561 -31.67 -4.51 18.11
CA VAL A 561 -32.24 -4.86 16.79
C VAL A 561 -32.38 -6.38 16.59
N LEU A 562 -32.28 -7.15 17.68
CA LEU A 562 -32.47 -8.60 17.69
C LEU A 562 -33.94 -8.97 17.94
#